data_AF-A0A7R9JL68-F1
#
_entry.id   AF-A0A7R9JL68-F1
#
_cell.length_a   1.000
_cell.length_b   1.000
_cell.length_c   1.000
_cell.angle_alpha   90.00
_cell.angle_beta   90.00
_cell.angle_gamma   90.00
#
_symmetry.space_group_name_H-M   'P 1'
#
loop_
_entity.id
_entity.type
_entity.pdbx_description
1 polymer ?
#
loop_
_entity_poly.entity_id
_entity_poly.type
_entity_poly.pdbx_seq_one_letter_code
_entity_poly.pdbx_strand_id
1 'polypeptide(L)'
;MGMFGIEAAGIHVEALGLPLSASEYHAAAKQRYRDVFPSARLMPDSEGAYGRMFEELVASYGKVFSWDLKMKIMGTTELDSARIMVRELDLPITAEEFTEAVKKIQHGFLSKCSLMPGAERLVKHLHDNGVPIAMATSSSAESMGIKMSAHQELLSRFLHVVTGSSDPEVKRGKPQPDIFLVCASRFSDPPQPE
;
A
#
# COMPACT_ATOMS: atom_id res chain seq x y z
N MET A 1 -4.44 -13.42 9.82
CA MET A 1 -5.36 -12.96 8.75
C MET A 1 -4.93 -11.57 8.36
N GLY A 2 -4.99 -11.19 7.08
CA GLY A 2 -4.85 -9.76 6.73
C GLY A 2 -6.11 -9.06 7.20
N MET A 3 -5.96 -8.05 8.04
CA MET A 3 -7.10 -7.36 8.65
C MET A 3 -7.77 -6.48 7.59
N PHE A 4 -9.03 -6.77 7.27
CA PHE A 4 -9.84 -5.99 6.34
C PHE A 4 -11.21 -5.68 6.94
N GLY A 5 -11.88 -4.67 6.37
CA GLY A 5 -13.25 -4.34 6.74
C GLY A 5 -13.36 -3.80 8.17
N ILE A 6 -14.25 -4.40 8.96
CA ILE A 6 -14.56 -3.94 10.32
C ILE A 6 -13.36 -4.09 11.26
N GLU A 7 -12.51 -5.10 11.06
CA GLU A 7 -11.34 -5.33 11.91
C GLU A 7 -10.32 -4.18 11.80
N ALA A 8 -10.02 -3.77 10.56
CA ALA A 8 -9.17 -2.60 10.31
C ALA A 8 -9.83 -1.30 10.78
N ALA A 9 -11.15 -1.18 10.65
CA ALA A 9 -11.89 -0.03 11.17
C ALA A 9 -11.78 0.10 12.70
N GLY A 10 -11.75 -1.03 13.43
CA GLY A 10 -11.53 -1.03 14.88
C GLY A 10 -10.19 -0.41 15.27
N ILE A 11 -9.11 -0.77 14.55
CA ILE A 11 -7.79 -0.17 14.74
C ILE A 11 -7.83 1.34 14.48
N HIS A 12 -8.50 1.79 13.42
CA HIS A 12 -8.58 3.22 13.12
C HIS A 12 -9.36 3.98 14.19
N VAL A 13 -10.51 3.46 14.62
CA VAL A 13 -11.34 4.06 15.69
C VAL A 13 -10.52 4.23 16.96
N GLU A 14 -9.83 3.18 17.39
CA GLU A 14 -9.01 3.21 18.60
C GLU A 14 -7.83 4.17 18.46
N ALA A 15 -7.07 4.04 17.36
CA ALA A 15 -5.85 4.81 17.13
C ALA A 15 -6.12 6.32 16.98
N LEU A 16 -7.30 6.69 16.48
CA LEU A 16 -7.70 8.07 16.25
C LEU A 16 -8.61 8.63 17.37
N GLY A 17 -8.98 7.80 18.36
CA GLY A 17 -9.87 8.23 19.46
C GLY A 17 -11.26 8.65 18.97
N LEU A 18 -11.78 8.03 17.90
CA LEU A 18 -13.02 8.46 17.27
C LEU A 18 -14.25 8.06 18.10
N PRO A 19 -15.28 8.92 18.20
CA PRO A 19 -16.54 8.62 18.89
C PRO A 19 -17.48 7.75 18.04
N LEU A 20 -16.95 6.72 17.37
CA LEU A 20 -17.69 5.82 16.48
C LEU A 20 -17.37 4.36 16.81
N SER A 21 -18.29 3.44 16.59
CA SER A 21 -17.97 2.01 16.53
C SER A 21 -17.21 1.67 15.24
N ALA A 22 -16.48 0.55 15.24
CA ALA A 22 -15.80 0.04 14.04
C ALA A 22 -16.75 -0.16 12.85
N SER A 23 -18.00 -0.57 13.11
CA SER A 23 -19.02 -0.76 12.07
C SER A 23 -19.47 0.58 11.47
N GLU A 24 -19.75 1.58 12.32
CA GLU A 24 -20.14 2.92 11.89
C GLU A 24 -19.04 3.59 11.08
N TYR A 25 -17.79 3.52 11.55
CA TYR A 25 -16.64 4.03 10.82
C TYR A 25 -16.48 3.32 9.47
N HIS A 26 -16.56 1.99 9.43
CA HIS A 26 -16.45 1.23 8.19
C HIS A 26 -17.55 1.61 7.18
N ALA A 27 -18.79 1.75 7.63
CA ALA A 27 -19.91 2.15 6.80
C ALA A 27 -19.74 3.59 6.25
N ALA A 28 -19.37 4.54 7.11
CA ALA A 28 -19.13 5.93 6.74
C ALA A 28 -17.98 6.07 5.73
N ALA A 29 -16.84 5.42 5.98
CA ALA A 29 -15.69 5.43 5.07
C ALA A 29 -16.05 4.83 3.69
N LYS A 30 -16.81 3.72 3.67
CA LYS A 30 -17.26 3.09 2.43
C LYS A 30 -18.27 3.94 1.66
N GLN A 31 -19.13 4.68 2.36
CA GLN A 31 -20.07 5.61 1.74
C GLN A 31 -19.32 6.78 1.12
N ARG A 32 -18.45 7.45 1.88
CA ARG A 32 -17.66 8.59 1.42
C ARG A 32 -16.76 8.24 0.22
N TYR A 33 -16.15 7.06 0.23
CA TYR A 33 -15.40 6.59 -0.93
C TYR A 33 -16.27 6.46 -2.19
N ARG A 34 -17.50 5.92 -2.06
CA ARG A 34 -18.43 5.80 -3.20
C ARG A 34 -18.90 7.16 -3.70
N ASP A 35 -19.11 8.12 -2.80
CA ASP A 35 -19.58 9.45 -3.14
C ASP A 35 -18.49 10.27 -3.86
N VAL A 36 -17.25 10.20 -3.37
CA VAL A 36 -16.12 10.97 -3.93
C VAL A 36 -15.51 10.26 -5.15
N PHE A 37 -15.47 8.92 -5.12
CA PHE A 37 -14.76 8.10 -6.09
C PHE A 37 -15.60 6.93 -6.63
N PRO A 38 -16.75 7.20 -7.28
CA PRO A 38 -17.71 6.18 -7.69
C PRO A 38 -17.14 5.12 -8.64
N SER A 39 -16.07 5.46 -9.38
CA SER A 39 -15.41 4.57 -10.34
C SER A 39 -13.91 4.43 -10.12
N ALA A 40 -13.33 4.97 -9.04
CA ALA A 40 -11.88 4.91 -8.87
C ALA A 40 -11.43 3.49 -8.54
N ARG A 41 -10.24 3.15 -9.01
CA ARG A 41 -9.48 1.98 -8.57
C ARG A 41 -8.11 2.46 -8.09
N LEU A 42 -7.50 1.72 -7.17
CA LEU A 42 -6.21 2.03 -6.55
C LEU A 42 -5.08 2.14 -7.61
N MET A 43 -3.93 2.70 -7.26
CA MET A 43 -2.77 2.72 -8.17
C MET A 43 -1.47 2.38 -7.44
N PRO A 44 -0.50 1.73 -8.12
CA PRO A 44 -0.59 1.01 -9.40
C PRO A 44 -1.19 -0.42 -9.26
N ASP A 45 -1.49 -1.11 -10.37
CA ASP A 45 -1.85 -2.55 -10.35
C ASP A 45 -0.60 -3.42 -10.13
N SER A 46 0.01 -3.28 -8.95
CA SER A 46 1.21 -4.01 -8.58
C SER A 46 0.92 -5.39 -8.01
N GLU A 47 -0.33 -5.68 -7.61
CA GLU A 47 -0.69 -6.93 -6.93
C GLU A 47 -0.54 -8.16 -7.82
N GLY A 48 -0.74 -8.02 -9.13
CA GLY A 48 -0.45 -9.08 -10.10
C GLY A 48 1.06 -9.33 -10.25
N ALA A 49 1.87 -8.27 -10.24
CA ALA A 49 3.32 -8.36 -10.35
C ALA A 49 3.95 -8.95 -9.08
N TYR A 50 3.54 -8.47 -7.90
CA TYR A 50 3.93 -9.04 -6.61
C TYR A 50 3.52 -10.51 -6.49
N GLY A 51 2.31 -10.87 -6.93
CA GLY A 51 1.86 -12.27 -6.95
C GLY A 51 2.81 -13.19 -7.70
N ARG A 52 3.12 -12.87 -8.97
CA ARG A 52 4.06 -13.67 -9.78
C ARG A 52 5.47 -13.70 -9.20
N MET A 53 5.94 -12.56 -8.68
CA MET A 53 7.27 -12.44 -8.07
C MET A 53 7.38 -13.35 -6.83
N PHE A 54 6.38 -13.32 -5.94
CA PHE A 54 6.38 -14.16 -4.75
C PHE A 54 6.17 -15.63 -5.10
N GLU A 55 5.32 -15.96 -6.07
CA GLU A 55 5.16 -17.33 -6.59
C GLU A 55 6.51 -17.90 -7.06
N GLU A 56 7.26 -17.14 -7.87
CA GLU A 56 8.58 -17.57 -8.35
C GLU A 56 9.58 -17.74 -7.20
N LEU A 57 9.63 -16.77 -6.28
CA LEU A 57 10.57 -16.80 -5.17
C LEU A 57 10.29 -17.96 -4.20
N VAL A 58 9.03 -18.20 -3.82
CA VAL A 58 8.74 -19.27 -2.85
C VAL A 58 8.80 -20.66 -3.49
N ALA A 59 8.60 -20.75 -4.83
CA ALA A 59 8.78 -21.99 -5.56
C ALA A 59 10.22 -22.52 -5.49
N SER A 60 11.23 -21.64 -5.41
CA SER A 60 12.63 -22.09 -5.20
C SER A 60 12.87 -22.77 -3.85
N TYR A 61 11.95 -22.59 -2.90
CA TYR A 61 11.95 -23.28 -1.60
C TYR A 61 10.97 -24.47 -1.55
N GLY A 62 10.37 -24.85 -2.68
CA GLY A 62 9.36 -25.91 -2.76
C GLY A 62 8.04 -25.55 -2.06
N LYS A 63 7.73 -24.26 -1.90
CA LYS A 63 6.52 -23.76 -1.25
C LYS A 63 5.55 -23.17 -2.28
N VAL A 64 4.30 -22.93 -1.86
CA VAL A 64 3.24 -22.37 -2.70
C VAL A 64 2.78 -21.04 -2.12
N PHE A 65 2.73 -20.01 -2.96
CA PHE A 65 2.15 -18.73 -2.58
C PHE A 65 0.61 -18.79 -2.73
N SER A 66 -0.09 -19.03 -1.62
CA SER A 66 -1.54 -19.17 -1.62
C SER A 66 -2.26 -17.83 -1.61
N TRP A 67 -3.55 -17.84 -2.00
CA TRP A 67 -4.41 -16.67 -1.88
C TRP A 67 -4.54 -16.17 -0.43
N ASP A 68 -4.65 -17.08 0.53
CA ASP A 68 -4.75 -16.71 1.95
C ASP A 68 -3.49 -16.02 2.44
N LEU A 69 -2.31 -16.48 1.99
CA LEU A 69 -1.05 -15.84 2.32
C LEU A 69 -0.94 -14.46 1.67
N LYS A 70 -1.34 -14.34 0.39
CA LYS A 70 -1.44 -13.05 -0.29
C LYS A 70 -2.29 -12.06 0.50
N MET A 71 -3.47 -12.50 0.95
CA MET A 71 -4.35 -11.65 1.77
C MET A 71 -3.72 -11.26 3.10
N LYS A 72 -2.92 -12.12 3.73
CA LYS A 72 -2.21 -11.79 4.99
C LYS A 72 -1.15 -10.69 4.83
N ILE A 73 -0.49 -10.61 3.69
CA ILE A 73 0.62 -9.67 3.47
C ILE A 73 0.18 -8.38 2.77
N MET A 74 -0.95 -8.40 2.07
CA MET A 74 -1.42 -7.27 1.27
C MET A 74 -1.57 -6.00 2.13
N GLY A 75 -0.91 -4.92 1.72
CA GLY A 75 -0.92 -3.63 2.40
C GLY A 75 0.08 -3.49 3.56
N THR A 76 0.74 -4.55 4.02
CA THR A 76 1.78 -4.48 5.05
C THR A 76 3.09 -3.88 4.50
N THR A 77 4.04 -3.54 5.37
CA THR A 77 5.40 -3.13 4.92
C THR A 77 6.15 -4.32 4.32
N GLU A 78 7.22 -4.04 3.57
CA GLU A 78 8.03 -5.08 2.93
C GLU A 78 8.63 -6.05 3.97
N LEU A 79 9.12 -5.54 5.10
CA LEU A 79 9.69 -6.37 6.16
C LEU A 79 8.61 -7.17 6.91
N ASP A 80 7.43 -6.59 7.17
CA ASP A 80 6.33 -7.32 7.79
C ASP A 80 5.78 -8.42 6.88
N SER A 81 5.68 -8.13 5.57
CA SER A 81 5.40 -9.13 4.54
C SER A 81 6.41 -10.28 4.61
N ALA A 82 7.71 -9.96 4.63
CA ALA A 82 8.78 -10.96 4.70
C ALA A 82 8.68 -11.83 5.97
N ARG A 83 8.42 -11.22 7.14
CA ARG A 83 8.21 -11.95 8.41
C ARG A 83 7.03 -12.91 8.34
N ILE A 84 5.91 -12.48 7.76
CA ILE A 84 4.73 -13.32 7.56
C ILE A 84 5.06 -14.45 6.58
N MET A 85 5.70 -14.16 5.45
CA MET A 85 6.07 -15.15 4.44
C MET A 85 6.97 -16.25 5.00
N VAL A 86 8.05 -15.86 5.69
CA VAL A 86 9.00 -16.79 6.32
C VAL A 86 8.29 -17.67 7.34
N ARG A 87 7.47 -17.09 8.21
CA ARG A 87 6.76 -17.83 9.26
C ARG A 87 5.71 -18.78 8.71
N GLU A 88 4.84 -18.31 7.81
CA GLU A 88 3.69 -19.08 7.32
C GLU A 88 4.10 -20.20 6.36
N LEU A 89 5.20 -20.00 5.63
CA LEU A 89 5.73 -21.01 4.72
C LEU A 89 6.83 -21.86 5.34
N ASP A 90 7.25 -21.58 6.59
CA ASP A 90 8.36 -22.26 7.26
C ASP A 90 9.61 -22.28 6.35
N LEU A 91 10.06 -21.08 5.96
CA LEU A 91 11.22 -20.90 5.09
C LEU A 91 12.52 -21.01 5.89
N PRO A 92 13.57 -21.65 5.34
CA PRO A 92 14.85 -21.82 6.01
C PRO A 92 15.75 -20.58 5.92
N ILE A 93 15.17 -19.37 5.96
CA ILE A 93 15.86 -18.09 5.84
C ILE A 93 15.19 -17.04 6.74
N THR A 94 15.92 -15.97 7.08
CA THR A 94 15.37 -14.86 7.86
C THR A 94 14.50 -13.93 7.01
N ALA A 95 13.73 -13.05 7.67
CA ALA A 95 12.94 -12.04 6.96
C ALA A 95 13.82 -11.05 6.20
N GLU A 96 15.00 -10.75 6.74
CA GLU A 96 16.01 -9.89 6.11
C GLU A 96 16.57 -10.56 4.85
N GLU A 97 16.95 -11.84 4.92
CA GLU A 97 17.40 -12.62 3.76
C GLU A 97 16.31 -12.72 2.68
N PHE A 98 15.05 -12.92 3.09
CA PHE A 98 13.91 -12.93 2.16
C PHE A 98 13.74 -11.57 1.46
N THR A 99 13.87 -10.47 2.20
CA THR A 99 13.78 -9.11 1.66
C THR A 99 14.90 -8.86 0.64
N GLU A 100 16.13 -9.29 0.92
CA GLU A 100 17.25 -9.20 -0.02
C GLU A 100 17.04 -10.06 -1.27
N ALA A 101 16.43 -11.25 -1.13
CA ALA A 101 16.06 -12.07 -2.28
C ALA A 101 15.00 -11.38 -3.15
N VAL A 102 13.99 -10.75 -2.55
CA VAL A 102 12.99 -9.94 -3.25
C VAL A 102 13.65 -8.80 -4.01
N LYS A 103 14.56 -8.05 -3.39
CA LYS A 103 15.25 -6.92 -4.04
C LYS A 103 16.00 -7.32 -5.32
N LYS A 104 16.58 -8.51 -5.35
CA LYS A 104 17.30 -9.02 -6.53
C LYS A 104 16.39 -9.26 -7.73
N ILE A 105 15.13 -9.65 -7.50
CA ILE A 105 14.21 -10.02 -8.57
C ILE A 105 13.17 -8.94 -8.87
N GLN A 106 12.86 -8.04 -7.92
CA GLN A 106 11.73 -7.12 -8.00
C GLN A 106 11.71 -6.26 -9.26
N HIS A 107 12.89 -5.86 -9.76
CA HIS A 107 12.97 -5.03 -10.97
C HIS A 107 12.36 -5.72 -12.19
N GLY A 108 12.57 -7.02 -12.36
CA GLY A 108 12.06 -7.79 -13.51
C GLY A 108 10.52 -7.89 -13.56
N PHE A 109 9.88 -7.72 -12.41
CA PHE A 109 8.43 -7.79 -12.25
C PHE A 109 7.77 -6.41 -12.18
N LEU A 110 8.29 -5.54 -11.30
CA LEU A 110 7.66 -4.28 -10.96
C LEU A 110 7.84 -3.19 -12.03
N SER A 111 8.90 -3.26 -12.84
CA SER A 111 9.12 -2.31 -13.96
C SER A 111 8.06 -2.40 -15.05
N LYS A 112 7.30 -3.50 -15.08
CA LYS A 112 6.23 -3.77 -16.05
C LYS A 112 4.84 -3.41 -15.51
N CYS A 113 4.74 -2.88 -14.30
CA CYS A 113 3.48 -2.45 -13.72
C CYS A 113 2.87 -1.32 -14.57
N SER A 114 1.59 -1.45 -14.88
CA SER A 114 0.82 -0.41 -15.56
C SER A 114 -0.09 0.30 -14.57
N LEU A 115 -0.47 1.53 -14.90
CA LEU A 115 -1.50 2.26 -14.16
C LEU A 115 -2.85 1.56 -14.30
N MET A 116 -3.66 1.63 -13.24
CA MET A 116 -5.04 1.16 -13.33
C MET A 116 -5.87 2.05 -14.28
N PRO A 117 -6.87 1.50 -14.98
CA PRO A 117 -7.73 2.28 -15.87
C PRO A 117 -8.33 3.50 -15.17
N GLY A 118 -8.23 4.66 -15.83
CA GLY A 118 -8.81 5.93 -15.37
C GLY A 118 -7.98 6.69 -14.35
N ALA A 119 -6.88 6.13 -13.87
CA ALA A 119 -6.18 6.71 -12.75
C ALA A 119 -5.19 7.82 -13.15
N GLU A 120 -4.58 7.74 -14.33
CA GLU A 120 -3.89 8.88 -14.94
C GLU A 120 -4.84 10.07 -15.14
N ARG A 121 -6.03 9.81 -15.71
CA ARG A 121 -7.08 10.83 -15.92
C ARG A 121 -7.48 11.51 -14.61
N LEU A 122 -7.64 10.75 -13.53
CA LEU A 122 -8.01 11.28 -12.22
C LEU A 122 -6.93 12.20 -11.66
N VAL A 123 -5.67 11.75 -11.64
CA VAL A 123 -4.54 12.53 -11.11
C VAL A 123 -4.36 13.82 -11.92
N LYS A 124 -4.40 13.74 -13.26
CA LYS A 124 -4.33 14.92 -14.12
C LYS A 124 -5.49 15.88 -13.85
N HIS A 125 -6.72 15.38 -13.82
CA HIS A 125 -7.89 16.22 -13.55
C HIS A 125 -7.81 16.95 -12.21
N LEU A 126 -7.47 16.25 -11.12
CA LEU A 126 -7.35 16.85 -9.79
C LEU A 126 -6.25 17.93 -9.76
N HIS A 127 -5.08 17.62 -10.33
CA HIS A 127 -3.96 18.54 -10.41
C HIS A 127 -4.30 19.79 -11.25
N ASP A 128 -4.88 19.60 -12.43
CA ASP A 128 -5.23 20.69 -13.36
C ASP A 128 -6.34 21.60 -12.80
N ASN A 129 -7.12 21.11 -11.84
CA ASN A 129 -8.15 21.89 -11.12
C ASN A 129 -7.65 22.41 -9.75
N GLY A 130 -6.34 22.34 -9.47
CA GLY A 130 -5.75 22.89 -8.26
C GLY A 130 -6.11 22.13 -6.97
N VAL A 131 -6.58 20.88 -7.07
CA VAL A 131 -6.85 20.03 -5.91
C VAL A 131 -5.54 19.37 -5.46
N PRO A 132 -5.02 19.65 -4.25
CA PRO A 132 -3.80 19.03 -3.76
C PRO A 132 -3.99 17.51 -3.59
N ILE A 133 -3.07 16.73 -4.13
CA ILE A 133 -3.08 15.27 -4.05
C ILE A 133 -1.72 14.75 -3.59
N ALA A 134 -1.72 13.69 -2.80
CA ALA A 134 -0.52 13.02 -2.33
C ALA A 134 -0.68 11.50 -2.43
N MET A 135 0.43 10.77 -2.35
CA MET A 135 0.43 9.31 -2.40
C MET A 135 0.96 8.71 -1.11
N ALA A 136 0.25 7.71 -0.57
CA ALA A 136 0.67 6.91 0.58
C ALA A 136 0.76 5.43 0.17
N THR A 137 1.97 4.86 0.17
CA THR A 137 2.23 3.48 -0.27
C THR A 137 3.03 2.70 0.77
N SER A 138 2.67 1.44 1.04
CA SER A 138 3.43 0.60 2.00
C SER A 138 4.79 0.15 1.46
N SER A 139 5.03 0.35 0.16
CA SER A 139 6.29 0.05 -0.51
C SER A 139 7.47 0.88 -0.01
N SER A 140 8.68 0.40 -0.28
CA SER A 140 9.90 1.19 -0.14
C SER A 140 10.03 2.24 -1.24
N ALA A 141 10.89 3.24 -1.01
CA ALA A 141 11.25 4.23 -2.02
C ALA A 141 11.85 3.58 -3.28
N GLU A 142 12.64 2.52 -3.10
CA GLU A 142 13.22 1.74 -4.21
C GLU A 142 12.13 1.09 -5.05
N SER A 143 11.27 0.26 -4.45
CA SER A 143 10.22 -0.45 -5.18
C SER A 143 9.19 0.52 -5.79
N MET A 144 8.92 1.65 -5.12
CA MET A 144 8.11 2.73 -5.67
C MET A 144 8.74 3.37 -6.91
N GLY A 145 10.05 3.66 -6.88
CA GLY A 145 10.79 4.19 -8.02
C GLY A 145 10.73 3.26 -9.23
N ILE A 146 10.87 1.95 -9.02
CA ILE A 146 10.75 0.95 -10.09
C ILE A 146 9.34 0.96 -10.69
N LYS A 147 8.30 0.88 -9.85
CA LYS A 147 6.89 0.82 -10.28
C LYS A 147 6.44 2.06 -11.07
N MET A 148 6.99 3.23 -10.74
CA MET A 148 6.64 4.49 -11.40
C MET A 148 7.67 4.95 -12.43
N SER A 149 8.68 4.14 -12.75
CA SER A 149 9.75 4.50 -13.68
C SER A 149 9.22 4.98 -15.05
N ALA A 150 8.16 4.35 -15.58
CA ALA A 150 7.50 4.75 -16.82
C ALA A 150 6.47 5.90 -16.65
N HIS A 151 6.24 6.37 -15.43
CA HIS A 151 5.14 7.28 -15.06
C HIS A 151 5.63 8.49 -14.25
N GLN A 152 6.86 8.94 -14.48
CA GLN A 152 7.47 10.06 -13.73
C GLN A 152 6.69 11.38 -13.89
N GLU A 153 6.16 11.67 -15.09
CA GLU A 153 5.32 12.86 -15.34
C GLU A 153 4.03 12.83 -14.52
N LEU A 154 3.47 11.63 -14.29
CA LEU A 154 2.30 11.49 -13.42
C LEU A 154 2.68 11.62 -11.95
N LEU A 155 3.83 11.04 -11.56
CA LEU A 155 4.34 11.10 -10.19
C LEU A 155 4.62 12.55 -9.75
N SER A 156 5.12 13.39 -10.65
CA SER A 156 5.39 14.81 -10.36
C SER A 156 4.14 15.66 -10.12
N ARG A 157 2.93 15.12 -10.35
CA ARG A 157 1.66 15.82 -10.10
C ARG A 157 1.17 15.67 -8.66
N PHE A 158 1.73 14.72 -7.92
CA PHE A 158 1.52 14.60 -6.49
C PHE A 158 2.38 15.64 -5.76
N LEU A 159 1.80 16.30 -4.76
CA LEU A 159 2.50 17.25 -3.90
C LEU A 159 3.66 16.57 -3.18
N HIS A 160 3.40 15.37 -2.67
CA HIS A 160 4.40 14.52 -2.01
C HIS A 160 3.99 13.05 -2.05
N VAL A 161 4.97 12.19 -1.74
CA VAL A 161 4.81 10.74 -1.64
C VAL A 161 5.34 10.29 -0.28
N VAL A 162 4.57 9.47 0.43
CA VAL A 162 4.97 8.80 1.66
C VAL A 162 5.10 7.31 1.40
N THR A 163 6.29 6.76 1.66
CA THR A 163 6.63 5.35 1.43
C THR A 163 6.81 4.65 2.78
N GLY A 164 5.86 3.83 3.21
CA GLY A 164 5.81 3.24 4.55
C GLY A 164 6.98 2.31 4.90
N SER A 165 7.68 1.74 3.91
CA SER A 165 8.88 0.93 4.17
C SER A 165 10.20 1.74 4.14
N SER A 166 10.14 3.06 3.95
CA SER A 166 11.34 3.91 3.90
C SER A 166 11.21 5.23 4.65
N ASP A 167 10.00 5.66 4.97
CA ASP A 167 9.73 6.91 5.65
C ASP A 167 9.89 6.73 7.18
N PRO A 168 10.85 7.41 7.83
CA PRO A 168 11.13 7.21 9.25
C PRO A 168 9.99 7.70 10.15
N GLU A 169 9.08 8.55 9.67
CA GLU A 169 7.92 9.01 10.46
C GLU A 169 6.82 7.95 10.52
N VAL A 170 6.81 6.99 9.58
CA VAL A 170 5.87 5.87 9.58
C VAL A 170 6.41 4.76 10.49
N LYS A 171 5.98 4.76 11.74
CA LYS A 171 6.46 3.80 12.75
C LYS A 171 5.80 2.43 12.61
N ARG A 172 4.53 2.40 12.22
CA ARG A 172 3.76 1.17 12.05
C ARG A 172 3.13 1.13 10.66
N GLY A 173 3.32 0.01 9.97
CA GLY A 173 2.65 -0.24 8.70
C GLY A 173 1.14 -0.39 8.84
N LYS A 174 0.44 -0.44 7.70
CA LYS A 174 -1.00 -0.76 7.69
C LYS A 174 -1.21 -2.12 8.36
N PRO A 175 -2.31 -2.30 9.11
CA PRO A 175 -3.50 -1.45 9.18
C PRO A 175 -3.40 -0.22 10.10
N GLN A 176 -2.26 0.07 10.71
CA GLN A 176 -2.12 1.30 11.50
C GLN A 176 -2.22 2.55 10.62
N PRO A 177 -2.81 3.64 11.13
CA PRO A 177 -3.10 4.83 10.33
C PRO A 177 -1.85 5.69 10.06
N ASP A 178 -0.70 5.37 10.68
CA ASP A 178 0.53 6.18 10.67
C ASP A 178 0.88 6.71 9.27
N ILE A 179 0.87 5.88 8.23
CA ILE A 179 1.21 6.32 6.86
C ILE A 179 0.25 7.38 6.31
N PHE A 180 -1.05 7.28 6.64
CA PHE A 180 -2.05 8.25 6.20
C PHE A 180 -1.96 9.53 7.01
N LEU A 181 -1.69 9.44 8.32
CA LEU A 181 -1.49 10.60 9.18
C LEU A 181 -0.24 11.39 8.79
N VAL A 182 0.88 10.70 8.54
CA VAL A 182 2.12 11.32 8.02
C VAL A 182 1.89 11.93 6.64
N CYS A 183 1.11 11.27 5.77
CA CYS A 183 0.78 11.83 4.47
C CYS A 183 -0.10 13.09 4.58
N ALA A 184 -1.10 13.07 5.47
CA ALA A 184 -1.98 14.21 5.72
C ALA A 184 -1.24 15.41 6.33
N SER A 185 -0.33 15.18 7.28
CA SER A 185 0.40 16.25 7.97
C SER A 185 1.36 17.04 7.08
N ARG A 186 1.72 16.50 5.91
CA ARG A 186 2.59 17.15 4.91
C ARG A 186 1.85 18.11 3.97
N PHE A 187 0.52 18.14 4.02
CA PHE A 187 -0.24 19.21 3.37
C PHE A 187 -0.12 20.52 4.16
N SER A 188 -0.22 21.66 3.48
CA SER A 188 -0.21 22.98 4.13
C SER A 188 -1.43 23.23 5.01
N ASP A 189 -2.57 22.61 4.67
CA ASP A 189 -3.80 22.56 5.46
C ASP A 189 -4.18 21.08 5.67
N PRO A 190 -3.63 20.43 6.71
CA PRO A 190 -3.82 19.00 6.93
C PRO A 190 -5.31 18.65 7.14
N PRO A 191 -5.86 17.70 6.36
CA PRO A 191 -7.24 17.26 6.59
C PRO A 191 -7.36 16.58 7.95
N GLN A 192 -8.44 16.89 8.67
CA GLN A 192 -8.76 16.18 9.92
C GLN A 192 -9.17 14.73 9.62
N PRO A 193 -8.93 13.77 10.54
CA PRO A 193 -9.26 12.35 10.33
C PRO A 193 -10.76 12.00 10.25
N GLU A 194 -11.65 13.01 10.24
CA GLU A 194 -13.12 12.94 10.37
C GLU A 194 -13.88 12.72 9.04
#